data_AF-A0A944BZC1-F1
#
_entry.id   AF-A0A944BZC1-F1
#
_cell.length_a   1.000
_cell.length_b   1.000
_cell.length_c   1.000
_cell.angle_alpha   90.00
_cell.angle_beta   90.00
_cell.angle_gamma   90.00
#
_symmetry.space_group_name_H-M   'P 1'
#
loop_
_entity.id
_entity.type
_entity.pdbx_description
1 polymer ?
#
loop_
_entity_poly.entity_id
_entity_poly.type
_entity_poly.pdbx_seq_one_letter_code
_entity_poly.pdbx_strand_id
1 'polypeptide(L)'
;PLYLGVKAIICKSFARIHRQNLINNGILPLCFVNEADYDKIDRDDVLELPDIRKAIENGTKITVKNTTKGAEYEVTCELSERGKGMILAGGLLNFTKHNK
;
A
#
# COMPACT_ATOMS: atom_id res chain seq x y z
N PRO A 1 14.66 0.54 3.23
CA PRO A 1 13.36 -0.15 3.03
C PRO A 1 13.31 -1.06 1.81
N LEU A 2 13.78 -0.62 0.63
CA LEU A 2 13.78 -1.41 -0.62
C LEU A 2 14.60 -2.71 -0.55
N TYR A 3 15.71 -2.70 0.19
CA TYR A 3 16.59 -3.87 0.38
C TYR A 3 15.95 -5.02 1.18
N LEU A 4 14.78 -4.82 1.79
CA LEU A 4 14.07 -5.82 2.60
C LEU A 4 12.85 -6.43 1.88
N GLY A 5 12.61 -6.08 0.61
CA GLY A 5 11.47 -6.61 -0.14
C GLY A 5 10.10 -6.05 0.28
N VAL A 6 10.07 -4.97 1.07
CA VAL A 6 8.84 -4.31 1.54
C VAL A 6 8.02 -3.80 0.35
N LYS A 7 6.79 -4.29 0.20
CA LYS A 7 5.86 -3.94 -0.90
C LYS A 7 4.86 -2.85 -0.52
N ALA A 8 4.47 -2.80 0.75
CA ALA A 8 3.50 -1.84 1.27
C ALA A 8 3.84 -1.49 2.72
N ILE A 9 3.40 -0.31 3.14
CA ILE A 9 3.46 0.16 4.52
C ILE A 9 2.05 0.58 4.90
N ILE A 10 1.53 0.05 6.00
CA ILE A 10 0.22 0.42 6.55
C ILE A 10 0.45 1.21 7.84
N CYS A 11 -0.13 2.40 7.96
CA CYS A 11 0.00 3.28 9.12
C CYS A 11 -1.35 3.94 9.47
N LYS A 12 -1.45 4.58 10.64
CA LYS A 12 -2.61 5.43 10.97
C LYS A 12 -2.62 6.70 10.10
N SER A 13 -1.45 7.31 9.90
CA SER A 13 -1.28 8.48 9.02
C SER A 13 0.15 8.62 8.48
N PHE A 14 0.33 9.39 7.40
CA PHE A 14 1.64 9.71 6.81
C PHE A 14 1.93 11.21 6.80
N ALA A 15 3.18 11.58 7.06
CA ALA A 15 3.67 12.93 6.76
C ALA A 15 3.78 13.13 5.24
N ARG A 16 3.39 14.32 4.75
CA ARG A 16 3.25 14.65 3.32
C ARG A 16 4.50 14.34 2.48
N ILE A 17 5.70 14.64 2.98
CA ILE A 17 6.98 14.41 2.27
C ILE A 17 7.38 12.93 2.27
N HIS A 18 7.07 12.20 3.34
CA HIS A 18 7.42 10.78 3.48
C HIS A 18 6.64 9.92 2.48
N ARG A 19 5.38 10.26 2.22
CA ARG A 19 4.52 9.55 1.26
C ARG A 19 5.09 9.55 -0.16
N GLN A 20 5.62 10.70 -0.60
CA GLN A 20 6.14 10.85 -1.97
C GLN A 20 7.34 9.92 -2.21
N ASN A 21 8.22 9.80 -1.21
CA ASN A 21 9.39 8.93 -1.27
C ASN A 21 9.01 7.46 -1.35
N LEU A 22 7.96 7.03 -0.65
CA LEU A 22 7.47 5.65 -0.72
C LEU A 22 6.98 5.31 -2.13
N ILE A 23 6.16 6.17 -2.73
CA ILE A 23 5.62 5.97 -4.08
C ILE A 23 6.74 5.90 -5.13
N ASN A 24 7.72 6.81 -5.07
CA ASN A 24 8.86 6.81 -5.99
C ASN A 24 9.65 5.49 -5.95
N ASN A 25 9.71 4.88 -4.76
CA ASN A 25 10.38 3.61 -4.52
C ASN A 25 9.50 2.37 -4.78
N GLY A 26 8.27 2.55 -5.28
CA GLY A 26 7.34 1.46 -5.54
C GLY A 26 6.73 0.84 -4.27
N ILE A 27 6.80 1.55 -3.15
CA ILE A 27 6.21 1.11 -1.87
C ILE A 27 4.85 1.77 -1.72
N LEU A 28 3.82 0.97 -1.46
CA LEU A 28 2.46 1.45 -1.33
C LEU A 28 2.21 2.04 0.08
N PRO A 29 1.89 3.33 0.21
CA PRO A 29 1.52 3.92 1.49
C PRO A 29 0.01 3.73 1.74
N LEU A 30 -0.33 2.92 2.72
CA LEU A 30 -1.70 2.58 3.10
C LEU A 30 -2.04 3.19 4.46
N CYS A 31 -3.19 3.84 4.55
CA CYS A 31 -3.72 4.35 5.82
C CYS A 31 -4.89 3.50 6.27
N PHE A 32 -5.00 3.19 7.55
CA PHE A 32 -6.24 2.58 8.07
C PHE A 32 -7.41 3.54 7.90
N VAL A 33 -8.56 3.03 7.41
CA VAL A 33 -9.81 3.80 7.41
C VAL A 33 -10.31 3.94 8.85
N ASN A 34 -10.16 2.87 9.63
CA ASN A 34 -10.46 2.86 11.06
C ASN A 34 -9.18 2.62 11.87
N GLU A 35 -8.73 3.64 12.61
CA GLU A 35 -7.50 3.55 13.40
C GLU A 35 -7.52 2.47 14.49
N ALA A 36 -8.70 2.07 14.97
CA ALA A 36 -8.86 1.02 15.97
C ALA A 36 -8.52 -0.37 15.41
N ASP A 37 -8.50 -0.55 14.08
CA ASP A 37 -8.10 -1.82 13.46
C ASP A 37 -6.61 -2.08 13.59
N TYR A 38 -5.79 -1.03 13.70
CA TYR A 38 -4.36 -1.16 13.98
C TYR A 38 -4.11 -1.88 15.31
N ASP A 39 -4.89 -1.55 16.34
CA ASP A 39 -4.71 -2.11 17.68
C ASP A 39 -5.15 -3.59 17.74
N LYS A 40 -5.83 -4.10 16.70
CA LYS A 40 -6.22 -5.52 16.56
C LYS A 40 -5.16 -6.37 15.86
N ILE A 41 -4.13 -5.75 15.27
CA ILE A 41 -3.05 -6.44 14.56
C ILE A 41 -1.90 -6.67 15.52
N ASP A 42 -1.50 -7.93 15.67
CA ASP A 42 -0.38 -8.30 16.51
C ASP A 42 0.91 -8.44 15.69
N ARG A 43 2.05 -8.38 16.39
CA ARG A 43 3.32 -8.80 15.81
C ARG A 43 3.19 -10.28 15.41
N ASP A 44 3.70 -10.63 14.24
CA ASP A 44 3.62 -11.97 13.60
C ASP A 44 2.30 -12.32 12.90
N ASP A 45 1.32 -11.40 12.85
CA ASP A 45 0.13 -11.59 12.03
C ASP A 45 0.47 -11.59 10.52
N VAL A 46 -0.13 -12.51 9.78
CA VAL A 46 0.05 -12.62 8.34
C VAL A 46 -1.08 -11.89 7.63
N LEU A 47 -0.74 -10.74 7.06
CA LEU A 47 -1.66 -9.88 6.32
C LEU A 47 -1.54 -10.14 4.81
N GLU A 48 -2.68 -10.37 4.18
CA GLU A 48 -2.86 -10.57 2.75
C GLU A 48 -3.63 -9.39 2.15
N LEU A 49 -3.21 -8.97 0.96
CA LEU A 49 -3.82 -7.87 0.20
C LEU A 49 -4.29 -8.44 -1.15
N PRO A 50 -5.47 -9.08 -1.20
CA PRO A 50 -5.98 -9.63 -2.45
C PRO A 50 -6.26 -8.50 -3.45
N ASP A 51 -6.01 -8.79 -4.73
CA ASP A 51 -6.34 -7.90 -5.86
C ASP A 51 -5.85 -6.44 -5.73
N ILE A 52 -4.69 -6.22 -5.08
CA ILE A 52 -4.14 -4.87 -4.85
C ILE A 52 -4.07 -4.02 -6.13
N ARG A 53 -3.81 -4.65 -7.27
CA ARG A 53 -3.77 -4.00 -8.58
C ARG A 53 -5.11 -3.34 -8.94
N LYS A 54 -6.21 -4.10 -8.83
CA LYS A 54 -7.56 -3.59 -9.10
C LYS A 54 -7.97 -2.55 -8.07
N ALA A 55 -7.56 -2.71 -6.82
CA ALA A 55 -7.86 -1.75 -5.76
C ALA A 55 -7.18 -0.39 -5.98
N ILE A 56 -5.94 -0.39 -6.51
CA ILE A 56 -5.24 0.83 -6.92
C ILE A 56 -5.90 1.47 -8.16
N GLU A 57 -6.33 0.66 -9.13
CA GLU A 57 -7.03 1.13 -10.34
C GLU A 57 -8.41 1.74 -10.01
N ASN A 58 -9.22 1.07 -9.19
CA ASN A 58 -10.56 1.51 -8.81
C ASN A 58 -10.56 2.67 -7.80
N GLY A 59 -9.44 2.88 -7.11
CA GLY A 59 -9.21 4.07 -6.32
C GLY A 59 -9.72 3.98 -4.88
N THR A 60 -8.82 4.36 -3.97
CA THR A 60 -9.05 4.72 -2.56
C THR A 60 -9.39 3.66 -1.55
N LYS A 61 -9.95 2.49 -1.86
CA LYS A 61 -10.24 1.48 -0.82
C LYS A 61 -9.64 0.12 -1.15
N ILE A 62 -8.92 -0.42 -0.17
CA ILE A 62 -8.22 -1.69 -0.23
C ILE A 62 -8.60 -2.48 1.02
N THR A 63 -8.91 -3.76 0.85
CA THR A 63 -9.17 -4.65 1.99
C THR A 63 -7.91 -5.43 2.32
N VAL A 64 -7.50 -5.38 3.58
CA VAL A 64 -6.42 -6.18 4.15
C VAL A 64 -7.08 -7.35 4.86
N LYS A 65 -6.72 -8.57 4.48
CA LYS A 65 -7.18 -9.78 5.14
C LYS A 65 -6.10 -10.32 6.06
N ASN A 66 -6.41 -10.48 7.33
CA ASN A 66 -5.55 -11.13 8.29
C ASN A 66 -5.84 -12.64 8.28
N THR A 67 -4.89 -13.42 7.77
CA THR A 67 -5.02 -14.87 7.63
C THR A 67 -4.79 -15.63 8.94
N THR A 68 -4.10 -15.03 9.91
CA THR A 68 -3.87 -15.62 11.23
C THR A 68 -5.11 -15.54 12.13
N LYS A 69 -5.85 -14.43 12.05
CA LYS A 69 -7.05 -14.16 12.87
C LYS A 69 -8.38 -14.31 12.12
N GLY A 70 -8.35 -14.39 10.79
CA GLY A 70 -9.56 -14.39 9.97
C GLY A 70 -10.31 -13.05 9.98
N ALA A 71 -9.62 -11.96 10.28
CA ALA A 71 -10.19 -10.61 10.33
C ALA A 71 -9.92 -9.86 9.02
N GLU A 72 -10.77 -8.87 8.70
CA GLU A 72 -10.59 -8.01 7.52
C GLU A 72 -10.59 -6.54 7.97
N TYR A 73 -9.71 -5.75 7.37
CA TYR A 73 -9.51 -4.35 7.69
C TYR A 73 -9.57 -3.51 6.42
N GLU A 74 -10.26 -2.38 6.47
CA GLU A 74 -10.28 -1.44 5.36
C GLU A 74 -9.13 -0.43 5.49
N VAL A 75 -8.34 -0.32 4.44
CA VAL A 75 -7.27 0.67 4.30
C VAL A 75 -7.48 1.50 3.05
N THR A 76 -7.07 2.75 3.10
CA THR A 76 -7.12 3.69 1.99
C THR A 76 -5.75 3.99 1.45
N CYS A 77 -5.68 4.20 0.14
CA CYS A 77 -4.49 4.68 -0.53
C CYS A 77 -4.82 5.91 -1.36
N GLU A 78 -4.38 7.06 -0.89
CA GLU A 78 -4.43 8.28 -1.68
C GLU A 78 -3.20 8.37 -2.60
N LEU A 79 -3.41 8.01 -3.86
CA LEU A 79 -2.43 8.17 -4.92
C LEU A 79 -2.95 9.15 -5.96
N SER A 80 -2.06 10.00 -6.46
CA SER A 80 -2.32 10.74 -7.70
C SER A 80 -2.32 9.77 -8.88
N GLU A 81 -2.98 10.14 -9.98
CA GLU A 81 -2.99 9.37 -11.24
C GLU A 81 -1.59 8.93 -11.67
N ARG A 82 -0.62 9.83 -11.57
CA ARG A 82 0.80 9.53 -11.85
C ARG A 82 1.38 8.52 -10.85
N GLY A 83 1.05 8.62 -9.57
CA GLY A 83 1.49 7.68 -8.54
C GLY A 83 0.91 6.28 -8.74
N LYS A 84 -0.37 6.16 -9.16
CA LYS A 84 -0.98 4.89 -9.54
C LYS A 84 -0.19 4.20 -10.65
N GLY A 85 0.11 4.93 -11.72
CA GLY A 85 0.92 4.40 -12.84
C GLY A 85 2.31 3.92 -12.40
N MET A 86 2.97 4.67 -11.50
CA MET A 86 4.27 4.26 -10.95
C MET A 86 4.19 2.98 -10.12
N ILE A 87 3.19 2.87 -9.24
CA ILE A 87 3.00 1.67 -8.40
C ILE A 87 2.61 0.46 -9.26
N LEU A 88 1.69 0.61 -10.21
CA LEU A 88 1.26 -0.45 -11.11
C LEU A 88 2.41 -0.99 -11.96
N ALA A 89 3.37 -0.13 -12.32
CA ALA A 89 4.59 -0.54 -12.98
C ALA A 89 5.61 -1.21 -12.03
N GLY A 90 5.40 -1.17 -10.70
CA GLY A 90 6.33 -1.69 -9.70
C GLY A 90 7.48 -0.73 -9.35
N GLY A 91 7.26 0.57 -9.52
CA GLY A 91 8.21 1.65 -9.20
C GLY A 91 8.56 2.53 -10.40
N LEU A 92 9.19 3.68 -10.13
CA LEU A 92 9.58 4.68 -11.13
C LEU A 92 10.48 4.09 -12.23
N LEU A 93 11.41 3.21 -11.87
CA LEU A 93 12.37 2.60 -12.79
C LEU A 93 11.70 1.70 -13.83
N ASN A 94 10.68 0.94 -13.44
CA ASN A 94 9.91 0.11 -14.37
C ASN A 94 8.94 0.94 -15.21
N PHE A 95 8.32 1.98 -14.64
CA PHE A 95 7.46 2.91 -15.38
C PHE A 95 8.21 3.60 -16.52
N THR A 96 9.47 3.98 -16.27
CA THR A 96 10.32 4.65 -17.27
C THR A 96 10.84 3.66 -18.33
N LYS A 97 11.01 2.38 -17.99
CA LYS A 97 11.39 1.32 -18.95
C LYS A 97 10.26 0.90 -19.90
N HIS A 98 9.00 1.00 -19.48
CA HIS A 98 7.83 0.62 -20.29
C HIS A 98 7.37 1.72 -21.27
N ASN A 99 7.88 2.95 -21.15
CA ASN A 99 7.61 4.07 -22.06
C ASN A 99 8.72 4.27 -23.11
N LYS A 100 9.46 3.22 -23.46
CA LYS A 100 10.47 3.24 -24.51
C LYS A 100 10.10 2.34 -25.67
#